data_AF-A0A3L7JW63-F1
#
_entry.id   AF-A0A3L7JW63-F1
#
_cell.length_a   1.000
_cell.length_b   1.000
_cell.length_c   1.000
_cell.angle_alpha   90.00
_cell.angle_beta   90.00
_cell.angle_gamma   90.00
#
_symmetry.space_group_name_H-M   'P 1'
#
loop_
_entity.id
_entity.type
_entity.pdbx_description
1 polymer ?
#
loop_
_entity_poly.entity_id
_entity_poly.type
_entity_poly.pdbx_seq_one_letter_code
_entity_poly.pdbx_strand_id
1 'polypeptide(L)'
;MNQPKAIIKRKFIGIPLAIIISLFILPLIIGMEQSYGESLISYGAFALPFILLFGVPVHIISTFLALKVPRYKTLLNFVIHIGSAYLVAFLLFKSEWYFISVCTASIAAIFFAVDEVLFRPNNSRIKKVLLSLVPIAVWAAVYSPIMIGSIQAKHTLAEINKEGKPIPEITVNGETKSFLKATYCWDSDNSSGCPENDHPFLLGKHDSEKYIFDAPGKSNISIHLKGTKQDYSLVIYYIEGNETKKLTTKKHQFSLPADVPDQYVKAMVITENSRKISLWFGIRH
;
A
#
# COMPACT_ATOMS: atom_id res chain seq x y z
N MET A 1 -30.41 21.47 38.60
CA MET A 1 -29.96 21.14 37.22
C MET A 1 -28.56 21.72 36.97
N ASN A 2 -27.48 20.96 37.19
CA ASN A 2 -26.08 21.40 36.94
C ASN A 2 -25.23 20.31 36.25
N GLN A 3 -25.86 19.22 35.78
CA GLN A 3 -25.16 18.03 35.30
C GLN A 3 -24.32 18.20 34.01
N PRO A 4 -24.70 18.98 32.97
CA PRO A 4 -23.91 18.99 31.73
C PRO A 4 -22.53 19.64 31.91
N LYS A 5 -22.42 20.73 32.69
CA LYS A 5 -21.14 21.42 32.94
C LYS A 5 -20.13 20.53 33.69
N ALA A 6 -20.59 19.77 34.69
CA ALA A 6 -19.75 18.86 35.45
C ALA A 6 -19.27 17.65 34.62
N ILE A 7 -20.12 17.13 33.73
CA ILE A 7 -19.75 16.05 32.80
C ILE A 7 -18.70 16.53 31.80
N ILE A 8 -18.90 17.70 31.19
CA ILE A 8 -17.95 18.28 30.23
C ILE A 8 -16.59 18.54 30.90
N LYS A 9 -16.56 19.14 32.09
CA LYS A 9 -15.31 19.39 32.83
C LYS A 9 -14.51 18.11 33.10
N ARG A 10 -15.19 17.03 33.50
CA ARG A 10 -14.55 15.73 33.74
C ARG A 10 -13.98 15.13 32.47
N LYS A 11 -14.66 15.27 31.32
CA LYS A 11 -14.17 14.79 30.02
C LYS A 11 -12.89 15.50 29.56
N PHE A 12 -12.79 16.80 29.78
CA PHE A 12 -11.55 17.55 29.49
C PHE A 12 -10.36 17.09 30.35
N ILE A 13 -10.59 16.57 31.56
CA ILE A 13 -9.54 15.97 32.39
C ILE A 13 -9.16 14.56 31.88
N GLY A 14 -10.11 13.84 31.28
CA GLY A 14 -9.89 12.52 30.69
C GLY A 14 -8.98 12.53 29.46
N ILE A 15 -8.98 13.63 28.70
CA ILE A 15 -8.16 13.77 27.49
C ILE A 15 -6.66 13.66 27.81
N PRO A 16 -6.05 14.48 28.70
CA PRO A 16 -4.64 14.34 29.06
C PRO A 16 -4.29 12.93 29.54
N LEU A 17 -5.17 12.31 30.34
CA LEU A 17 -4.94 10.97 30.84
C LEU A 17 -4.96 9.92 29.72
N ALA A 18 -5.92 9.99 28.80
CA ALA A 18 -5.96 9.11 27.64
C ALA A 18 -4.75 9.29 26.72
N ILE A 19 -4.26 10.53 26.55
CA ILE A 19 -3.03 10.82 25.82
C ILE A 19 -1.84 10.13 26.50
N ILE A 20 -1.65 10.36 27.82
CA ILE A 20 -0.55 9.77 28.58
C ILE A 20 -0.60 8.24 28.50
N ILE A 21 -1.76 7.63 28.75
CA ILE A 21 -1.91 6.18 28.66
C ILE A 21 -1.58 5.68 27.25
N SER A 22 -2.04 6.38 26.21
CA SER A 22 -1.73 6.00 24.83
C SER A 22 -0.23 6.02 24.56
N LEU A 23 0.46 7.09 24.94
CA LEU A 23 1.90 7.23 24.72
C LEU A 23 2.72 6.16 25.45
N PHE A 24 2.31 5.76 26.65
CA PHE A 24 2.99 4.71 27.42
C PHE A 24 2.70 3.30 26.89
N ILE A 25 1.48 3.05 26.41
CA ILE A 25 1.08 1.70 25.98
C ILE A 25 1.47 1.40 24.53
N LEU A 26 1.50 2.41 23.65
CA LEU A 26 1.80 2.22 22.22
C LEU A 26 3.11 1.44 21.95
N PRO A 27 4.25 1.74 22.62
CA PRO A 27 5.47 0.96 22.44
C PRO A 27 5.31 -0.53 22.72
N LEU A 28 4.48 -0.88 23.70
CA LEU A 28 4.23 -2.27 24.08
C LEU A 28 3.32 -2.99 23.07
N ILE A 29 2.36 -2.27 22.47
CA ILE A 29 1.44 -2.84 21.48
C ILE A 29 2.15 -3.08 20.15
N ILE A 30 2.99 -2.13 19.72
CA ILE A 30 3.63 -2.16 18.41
C ILE A 30 4.84 -3.09 18.40
N GLY A 31 5.51 -3.22 19.55
CA GLY A 31 6.79 -3.89 19.66
C GLY A 31 7.92 -2.88 19.78
N MET A 32 8.94 -3.24 20.56
CA MET A 32 10.10 -2.40 20.84
C MET A 32 11.32 -2.97 20.12
N GLU A 33 11.87 -2.21 19.18
CA GLU A 33 13.17 -2.53 18.55
C GLU A 33 14.34 -1.93 19.35
N GLN A 34 14.06 -0.92 20.18
CA GLN A 34 15.03 -0.15 20.96
C GLN A 34 14.67 -0.19 22.45
N SER A 35 15.41 0.55 23.28
CA SER A 35 15.03 0.72 24.69
C SER A 35 13.63 1.32 24.81
N TYR A 36 12.91 1.04 25.91
CA TYR A 36 11.55 1.55 26.11
C TYR A 36 11.50 3.08 26.09
N GLY A 37 12.51 3.74 26.66
CA GLY A 37 12.60 5.20 26.66
C GLY A 37 12.72 5.80 25.26
N GLU A 38 13.59 5.23 24.42
CA GLU A 38 13.75 5.66 23.02
C GLU A 38 12.48 5.37 22.21
N SER A 39 11.87 4.20 22.40
CA SER A 39 10.62 3.82 21.76
C SER A 39 9.46 4.74 22.16
N LEU A 40 9.41 5.18 23.42
CA LEU A 40 8.40 6.12 23.91
C LEU A 40 8.56 7.50 23.27
N ILE A 41 9.80 7.96 23.06
CA ILE A 41 10.07 9.24 22.39
C ILE A 41 9.72 9.13 20.90
N SER A 42 10.18 8.10 20.20
CA SER A 42 9.98 7.95 18.76
C SER A 42 8.51 7.74 18.40
N TYR A 43 7.84 6.77 19.05
CA TYR A 43 6.42 6.55 18.85
C TYR A 43 5.58 7.70 19.38
N GLY A 44 6.00 8.38 20.45
CA GLY A 44 5.30 9.54 20.95
C GLY A 44 5.35 10.72 19.99
N ALA A 45 6.53 11.02 19.42
CA ALA A 45 6.68 12.05 18.40
C ALA A 45 5.81 11.78 17.17
N PHE A 46 5.68 10.51 16.78
CA PHE A 46 4.85 10.13 15.66
C PHE A 46 3.35 10.11 15.99
N ALA A 47 2.94 9.53 17.11
CA ALA A 47 1.54 9.30 17.46
C ALA A 47 0.83 10.56 17.98
N LEU A 48 1.55 11.47 18.65
CA LEU A 48 0.96 12.64 19.28
C LEU A 48 0.19 13.54 18.29
N PRO A 49 0.70 13.86 17.08
CA PRO A 49 -0.07 14.56 16.06
C PRO A 49 -1.41 13.87 15.73
N PHE A 50 -1.42 12.54 15.58
CA PHE A 50 -2.65 11.79 15.29
C PHE A 50 -3.62 11.79 16.46
N ILE A 51 -3.12 11.67 17.69
CA ILE A 51 -3.94 11.76 18.90
C ILE A 51 -4.63 13.13 18.95
N LEU A 52 -3.90 14.22 18.67
CA LEU A 52 -4.44 15.57 18.73
C LEU A 52 -5.40 15.87 17.57
N LEU A 53 -5.11 15.40 16.36
CA LEU A 53 -5.92 15.67 15.16
C LEU A 53 -7.16 14.76 15.04
N PHE A 54 -7.10 13.53 15.55
CA PHE A 54 -8.18 12.55 15.41
C PHE A 54 -8.72 12.08 16.76
N GLY A 55 -7.86 11.62 17.66
CA GLY A 55 -8.29 11.06 18.95
C GLY A 55 -9.09 12.05 19.80
N VAL A 56 -8.56 13.24 20.02
CA VAL A 56 -9.20 14.29 20.84
C VAL A 56 -10.51 14.76 20.22
N PRO A 57 -10.58 15.15 18.93
CA PRO A 57 -11.85 15.54 18.31
C PRO A 57 -12.91 14.44 18.35
N VAL A 58 -12.56 13.19 18.06
CA VAL A 58 -13.48 12.05 18.14
C VAL A 58 -14.03 11.87 19.55
N HIS A 59 -13.19 12.00 20.57
CA HIS A 59 -13.60 11.90 21.96
C HIS A 59 -14.58 13.01 22.39
N ILE A 60 -14.31 14.25 21.95
CA ILE A 60 -15.19 15.40 22.18
C ILE A 60 -16.53 15.20 21.47
N ILE A 61 -16.52 14.81 20.20
CA ILE A 61 -17.73 14.56 19.40
C ILE A 61 -18.57 13.44 20.02
N SER A 62 -17.94 12.34 20.41
CA SER A 62 -18.61 11.21 21.08
C SER A 62 -19.33 11.66 22.34
N THR A 63 -18.70 12.53 23.13
CA THR A 63 -19.30 13.09 24.34
C THR A 63 -20.58 13.87 24.02
N PHE A 64 -20.53 14.78 23.04
CA PHE A 64 -21.70 15.57 22.66
C PHE A 64 -22.85 14.70 22.12
N LEU A 65 -22.54 13.69 21.31
CA LEU A 65 -23.55 12.80 20.74
C LEU A 65 -24.17 11.87 21.80
N ALA A 66 -23.35 11.35 22.72
CA ALA A 66 -23.83 10.49 23.79
C ALA A 66 -24.75 11.21 24.79
N LEU A 67 -24.62 12.54 24.95
CA LEU A 67 -25.54 13.34 25.75
C LEU A 67 -26.94 13.43 25.12
N LYS A 68 -27.03 13.41 23.78
CA LYS A 68 -28.31 13.46 23.05
C LYS A 68 -29.03 12.10 23.01
N VAL A 69 -28.30 10.99 23.17
CA VAL A 69 -28.85 9.62 23.08
C VAL A 69 -28.54 8.83 24.36
N PRO A 70 -29.19 9.15 25.49
CA PRO A 70 -28.84 8.59 26.79
C PRO A 70 -29.04 7.08 26.90
N ARG A 71 -30.02 6.51 26.16
CA ARG A 71 -30.36 5.08 26.18
C ARG A 71 -29.25 4.18 25.62
N TYR A 72 -28.52 4.66 24.60
CA TYR A 72 -27.49 3.89 23.90
C TYR A 72 -26.10 4.49 24.03
N LYS A 73 -25.88 5.36 25.03
CA LYS A 73 -24.66 6.15 25.19
C LYS A 73 -23.36 5.33 25.06
N THR A 74 -23.31 4.13 25.64
CA THR A 74 -22.09 3.29 25.66
C THR A 74 -21.85 2.61 24.31
N LEU A 75 -22.91 2.15 23.65
CA LEU A 75 -22.82 1.63 22.28
C LEU A 75 -22.42 2.73 21.29
N LEU A 76 -23.07 3.90 21.38
CA LEU A 76 -22.76 5.03 20.52
C LEU A 76 -21.30 5.50 20.72
N ASN A 77 -20.83 5.52 21.96
CA ASN A 77 -19.45 5.86 22.29
C ASN A 77 -18.44 4.87 21.67
N PHE A 78 -18.74 3.57 21.76
CA PHE A 78 -17.93 2.51 21.14
C PHE A 78 -17.88 2.68 19.62
N VAL A 79 -19.04 2.82 18.97
CA VAL A 79 -19.13 2.97 17.51
C VAL A 79 -18.41 4.21 17.03
N ILE A 80 -18.52 5.34 17.73
CA ILE A 80 -17.83 6.56 17.34
C ILE A 80 -16.31 6.38 17.43
N HIS A 81 -15.77 5.87 18.54
CA HIS A 81 -14.32 5.70 18.68
C HIS A 81 -13.76 4.63 17.74
N ILE A 82 -14.28 3.40 17.85
CA ILE A 82 -13.77 2.24 17.10
C ILE A 82 -14.11 2.34 15.62
N GLY A 83 -15.34 2.75 15.29
CA GLY A 83 -15.78 2.90 13.91
C GLY A 83 -15.05 4.03 13.18
N SER A 84 -14.79 5.18 13.83
CA SER A 84 -13.99 6.23 13.20
C SER A 84 -12.54 5.79 12.98
N ALA A 85 -11.96 5.05 13.94
CA ALA A 85 -10.61 4.52 13.79
C ALA A 85 -10.52 3.51 12.65
N TYR A 86 -11.53 2.64 12.52
CA TYR A 86 -11.64 1.71 11.41
C TYR A 86 -11.71 2.45 10.06
N LEU A 87 -12.52 3.50 9.98
CA LEU A 87 -12.67 4.32 8.78
C LEU A 87 -11.36 5.03 8.42
N VAL A 88 -10.66 5.60 9.40
CA VAL A 88 -9.36 6.27 9.20
C VAL A 88 -8.29 5.28 8.75
N ALA A 89 -8.18 4.13 9.43
CA ALA A 89 -7.24 3.07 9.07
C ALA A 89 -7.49 2.56 7.65
N PHE A 90 -8.76 2.35 7.29
CA PHE A 90 -9.13 1.84 5.97
C PHE A 90 -8.96 2.87 4.85
N LEU A 91 -9.49 4.09 5.02
CA LEU A 91 -9.54 5.08 3.93
C LEU A 91 -8.21 5.79 3.69
N LEU A 92 -7.48 6.13 4.75
CA LEU A 92 -6.30 6.99 4.63
C LEU A 92 -5.00 6.22 4.42
N PHE A 93 -4.91 5.01 4.94
CA PHE A 93 -3.61 4.33 5.10
C PHE A 93 -3.42 3.08 4.24
N LYS A 94 -4.52 2.51 3.71
CA LYS A 94 -4.50 1.27 2.90
C LYS A 94 -3.60 0.19 3.55
N SER A 95 -3.21 -0.86 2.84
CA SER A 95 -2.36 -1.93 3.39
C SER A 95 -0.93 -1.50 3.73
N GLU A 96 -0.45 -0.37 3.18
CA GLU A 96 0.97 0.01 3.23
C GLU A 96 1.42 0.60 4.57
N TRP A 97 0.50 1.10 5.41
CA TRP A 97 0.84 1.75 6.68
C TRP A 97 0.23 1.01 7.87
N TYR A 98 0.58 -0.28 8.00
CA TYR A 98 0.20 -1.14 9.12
C TYR A 98 0.40 -0.47 10.48
N PHE A 99 1.56 0.19 10.65
CA PHE A 99 1.91 0.91 11.87
C PHE A 99 0.88 2.00 12.24
N ILE A 100 0.44 2.81 11.26
CA ILE A 100 -0.53 3.89 11.52
C ILE A 100 -1.91 3.33 11.85
N SER A 101 -2.30 2.24 11.18
CA SER A 101 -3.55 1.54 11.44
C SER A 101 -3.60 0.98 12.87
N VAL A 102 -2.51 0.34 13.33
CA VAL A 102 -2.36 -0.14 14.71
C VAL A 102 -2.40 1.00 15.70
N CYS A 103 -1.65 2.08 15.47
CA CYS A 103 -1.65 3.27 16.31
C CYS A 103 -3.06 3.84 16.48
N THR A 104 -3.76 4.08 15.36
CA THR A 104 -5.09 4.70 15.35
C THR A 104 -6.13 3.84 16.08
N ALA A 105 -6.14 2.53 15.80
CA ALA A 105 -7.04 1.60 16.47
C ALA A 105 -6.77 1.53 17.98
N SER A 106 -5.50 1.51 18.38
CA SER A 106 -5.09 1.45 19.79
C SER A 106 -5.44 2.74 20.54
N ILE A 107 -5.19 3.90 19.95
CA ILE A 107 -5.56 5.19 20.52
C ILE A 107 -7.08 5.26 20.74
N ALA A 108 -7.87 4.89 19.73
CA ALA A 108 -9.33 4.91 19.86
C ALA A 108 -9.85 3.95 20.94
N ALA A 109 -9.26 2.75 21.03
CA ALA A 109 -9.54 1.80 22.09
C ALA A 109 -9.25 2.35 23.49
N ILE A 110 -8.09 3.01 23.67
CA ILE A 110 -7.70 3.62 24.94
C ILE A 110 -8.65 4.76 25.29
N PHE A 111 -8.94 5.67 24.35
CA PHE A 111 -9.87 6.77 24.58
C PHE A 111 -11.27 6.26 24.95
N PHE A 112 -11.78 5.22 24.28
CA PHE A 112 -13.04 4.57 24.65
C PHE A 112 -12.98 3.95 26.05
N ALA A 113 -11.92 3.21 26.36
CA ALA A 113 -11.77 2.53 27.64
C ALA A 113 -11.67 3.52 28.81
N VAL A 114 -10.84 4.56 28.68
CA VAL A 114 -10.75 5.67 29.63
C VAL A 114 -12.11 6.34 29.78
N ASP A 115 -12.83 6.53 28.68
CA ASP A 115 -14.14 7.17 28.70
C ASP A 115 -15.18 6.40 29.52
N GLU A 116 -15.27 5.10 29.27
CA GLU A 116 -16.23 4.22 29.93
C GLU A 116 -15.82 3.92 31.37
N VAL A 117 -14.54 3.70 31.66
CA VAL A 117 -14.06 3.34 33.00
C VAL A 117 -14.21 4.53 33.96
N LEU A 118 -13.70 5.71 33.59
CA LEU A 118 -13.61 6.84 34.51
C LEU A 118 -14.89 7.68 34.56
N PHE A 119 -15.54 7.90 33.42
CA PHE A 119 -16.65 8.86 33.35
C PHE A 119 -18.01 8.20 33.35
N ARG A 120 -18.06 6.87 33.24
CA ARG A 120 -19.29 6.08 33.29
C ARG A 120 -19.11 4.90 34.25
N PRO A 121 -18.90 5.15 35.55
CA PRO A 121 -18.62 4.11 36.54
C PRO A 121 -19.78 3.10 36.71
N ASN A 122 -20.95 3.35 36.12
CA ASN A 122 -22.10 2.47 36.23
C ASN A 122 -21.79 1.06 35.68
N ASN A 123 -22.00 0.04 36.51
CA ASN A 123 -21.56 -1.33 36.26
C ASN A 123 -22.54 -2.11 35.37
N SER A 124 -22.82 -1.60 34.17
CA SER A 124 -23.75 -2.25 33.24
C SER A 124 -23.13 -3.48 32.57
N ARG A 125 -23.93 -4.52 32.32
CA ARG A 125 -23.52 -5.72 31.57
C ARG A 125 -22.98 -5.36 30.18
N ILE A 126 -23.64 -4.39 29.51
CA ILE A 126 -23.26 -3.89 28.18
C ILE A 126 -21.85 -3.29 28.20
N LYS A 127 -21.50 -2.50 29.22
CA LYS A 127 -20.15 -1.94 29.38
C LYS A 127 -19.09 -3.03 29.46
N LYS A 128 -19.31 -4.07 30.27
CA LYS A 128 -18.36 -5.19 30.40
C LYS A 128 -18.15 -5.91 29.07
N VAL A 129 -19.24 -6.19 28.36
CA VAL A 129 -19.19 -6.82 27.03
C VAL A 129 -18.40 -5.95 26.06
N LEU A 130 -18.72 -4.66 25.93
CA LEU A 130 -18.04 -3.77 25.00
C LEU A 130 -16.56 -3.56 25.35
N LEU A 131 -16.20 -3.45 26.63
CA LEU A 131 -14.80 -3.41 27.06
C LEU A 131 -14.06 -4.71 26.71
N SER A 132 -14.70 -5.88 26.88
CA SER A 132 -14.10 -7.16 26.47
C SER A 132 -13.97 -7.33 24.96
N LEU A 133 -14.77 -6.61 24.17
CA LEU A 133 -14.68 -6.62 22.70
C LEU A 133 -13.60 -5.67 22.16
N VAL A 134 -13.04 -4.78 22.97
CA VAL A 134 -12.01 -3.81 22.52
C VAL A 134 -10.80 -4.51 21.89
N PRO A 135 -10.19 -5.55 22.49
CA PRO A 135 -9.04 -6.23 21.87
C PRO A 135 -9.40 -6.87 20.52
N ILE A 136 -10.58 -7.48 20.42
CA ILE A 136 -11.08 -8.09 19.18
C ILE A 136 -11.29 -7.01 18.11
N ALA A 137 -11.84 -5.86 18.49
CA ALA A 137 -12.07 -4.75 17.59
C ALA A 137 -10.77 -4.12 17.07
N VAL A 138 -9.77 -3.95 17.94
CA VAL A 138 -8.42 -3.49 17.54
C VAL A 138 -7.81 -4.50 16.57
N TRP A 139 -7.85 -5.80 16.91
CA TRP A 139 -7.33 -6.85 16.04
C TRP A 139 -8.01 -6.87 14.67
N ALA A 140 -9.34 -6.75 14.62
CA ALA A 140 -10.10 -6.68 13.38
C ALA A 140 -9.75 -5.42 12.56
N ALA A 141 -9.59 -4.25 13.20
CA ALA A 141 -9.19 -3.02 12.54
C ALA A 141 -7.80 -3.13 11.90
N VAL A 142 -6.88 -3.81 12.58
CA VAL A 142 -5.50 -4.01 12.11
C VAL A 142 -5.42 -5.04 10.99
N TYR A 143 -6.15 -6.15 11.09
CA TYR A 143 -6.01 -7.27 10.16
C TYR A 143 -6.90 -7.16 8.91
N SER A 144 -8.00 -6.39 8.99
CA SER A 144 -8.93 -6.27 7.87
C SER A 144 -8.33 -5.66 6.59
N PRO A 145 -7.44 -4.64 6.60
CA PRO A 145 -6.83 -4.14 5.38
C PRO A 145 -5.95 -5.19 4.70
N ILE A 146 -5.23 -6.00 5.49
CA ILE A 146 -4.38 -7.10 4.99
C ILE A 146 -5.25 -8.16 4.30
N MET A 147 -6.34 -8.58 4.95
CA MET A 147 -7.24 -9.57 4.35
C MET A 147 -7.86 -9.06 3.05
N ILE A 148 -8.33 -7.81 3.02
CA ILE A 148 -8.93 -7.21 1.83
C ILE A 148 -7.89 -7.14 0.70
N GLY A 149 -6.66 -6.68 0.99
CA GLY A 149 -5.57 -6.67 0.02
C GLY A 149 -5.28 -8.06 -0.54
N SER A 150 -5.25 -9.09 0.32
CA SER A 150 -5.03 -10.48 -0.12
C SER A 150 -6.17 -11.02 -1.01
N ILE A 151 -7.41 -10.61 -0.76
CA ILE A 151 -8.57 -11.00 -1.56
C ILE A 151 -8.53 -10.29 -2.92
N GLN A 152 -8.19 -9.01 -2.94
CA GLN A 152 -8.01 -8.24 -4.18
C GLN A 152 -6.89 -8.85 -5.04
N ALA A 153 -5.73 -9.15 -4.44
CA ALA A 153 -4.62 -9.84 -5.08
C ALA A 153 -5.05 -11.16 -5.74
N LYS A 154 -5.82 -12.00 -5.02
CA LYS A 154 -6.35 -13.26 -5.56
C LYS A 154 -7.30 -13.04 -6.73
N HIS A 155 -8.17 -12.03 -6.65
CA HIS A 155 -9.10 -11.70 -7.72
C HIS A 155 -8.34 -11.24 -8.98
N THR A 156 -7.40 -10.31 -8.83
CA THR A 156 -6.56 -9.81 -9.93
C THR A 156 -5.77 -10.94 -10.59
N LEU A 157 -5.16 -11.83 -9.80
CA LEU A 157 -4.44 -12.99 -10.33
C LEU A 157 -5.36 -13.95 -11.09
N ALA A 158 -6.57 -14.19 -10.59
CA ALA A 158 -7.57 -15.01 -11.27
C ALA A 158 -8.00 -14.39 -12.61
N GLU A 159 -8.12 -13.07 -12.68
CA GLU A 159 -8.41 -12.33 -13.91
C GLU A 159 -7.26 -12.44 -14.93
N ILE A 160 -6.01 -12.21 -14.49
CA ILE A 160 -4.81 -12.39 -15.33
C ILE A 160 -4.73 -13.82 -15.90
N ASN A 161 -5.05 -14.82 -15.09
CA ASN A 161 -5.04 -16.22 -15.54
C ASN A 161 -6.15 -16.51 -16.57
N LYS A 162 -7.30 -15.83 -16.49
CA LYS A 162 -8.39 -15.94 -17.47
C LYS A 162 -8.08 -15.23 -18.79
N GLU A 163 -7.45 -14.05 -18.73
CA GLU A 163 -7.04 -13.29 -19.92
C GLU A 163 -5.98 -14.03 -20.77
N GLY A 164 -5.25 -14.95 -20.16
CA GLY A 164 -4.20 -15.73 -20.83
C GLY A 164 -2.89 -14.93 -20.99
N LYS A 165 -1.99 -15.42 -21.85
CA LYS A 165 -0.67 -14.82 -22.08
C LYS A 165 -0.69 -13.98 -23.37
N PRO A 166 -0.71 -12.63 -23.28
CA PRO A 166 -0.69 -11.79 -24.47
C PRO A 166 0.66 -11.94 -25.16
N ILE A 167 0.66 -11.94 -26.49
CA ILE A 167 1.88 -12.15 -27.28
C ILE A 167 2.49 -10.78 -27.57
N PRO A 168 3.70 -10.46 -27.09
CA PRO A 168 4.38 -9.23 -27.45
C PRO A 168 4.83 -9.25 -28.91
N GLU A 169 4.57 -8.15 -29.61
CA GLU A 169 5.02 -7.86 -30.97
C GLU A 169 5.91 -6.63 -30.92
N ILE A 170 7.14 -6.75 -31.40
CA ILE A 170 8.07 -5.63 -31.48
C ILE A 170 8.16 -5.22 -32.93
N THR A 171 7.98 -3.92 -33.18
CA THR A 171 8.22 -3.33 -34.50
C THR A 171 9.41 -2.39 -34.42
N VAL A 172 10.44 -2.66 -35.22
CA VAL A 172 11.64 -1.83 -35.36
C VAL A 172 11.69 -1.33 -36.79
N ASN A 173 11.63 -0.02 -36.99
CA ASN A 173 11.72 0.61 -38.32
C ASN A 173 10.76 0.01 -39.39
N GLY A 174 9.60 -0.51 -38.98
CA GLY A 174 8.59 -1.11 -39.85
C GLY A 174 8.66 -2.63 -39.98
N GLU A 175 9.72 -3.29 -39.50
CA GLU A 175 9.80 -4.75 -39.40
C GLU A 175 9.19 -5.21 -38.07
N THR A 176 8.17 -6.07 -38.12
CA THR A 176 7.48 -6.61 -36.93
C THR A 176 7.83 -8.08 -36.70
N LYS A 177 8.25 -8.43 -35.48
CA LYS A 177 8.42 -9.83 -35.03
C LYS A 177 7.58 -10.10 -33.79
N SER A 178 6.90 -11.25 -33.77
CA SER A 178 6.12 -11.73 -32.63
C SER A 178 6.98 -12.62 -31.72
N PHE A 179 6.92 -12.37 -30.42
CA PHE A 179 7.76 -13.03 -29.41
C PHE A 179 6.94 -14.04 -28.60
N LEU A 180 6.95 -15.30 -29.03
CA LEU A 180 6.20 -16.39 -28.37
C LEU A 180 6.85 -16.87 -27.06
N LYS A 181 8.13 -16.55 -26.82
CA LYS A 181 8.88 -16.93 -25.61
C LYS A 181 9.12 -15.72 -24.70
N ALA A 182 8.06 -15.02 -24.30
CA ALA A 182 8.14 -14.01 -23.26
C ALA A 182 8.02 -14.63 -21.85
N THR A 183 8.68 -14.03 -20.88
CA THR A 183 8.55 -14.41 -19.47
C THR A 183 7.50 -13.53 -18.82
N TYR A 184 6.54 -14.14 -18.11
CA TYR A 184 5.46 -13.44 -17.44
C TYR A 184 5.61 -13.64 -15.94
N CYS A 185 5.52 -12.55 -15.20
CA CYS A 185 5.36 -12.59 -13.75
C CYS A 185 4.32 -11.55 -13.33
N TRP A 186 3.81 -11.68 -12.12
CA TRP A 186 2.86 -10.75 -11.55
C TRP A 186 3.31 -10.44 -10.14
N ASP A 187 3.32 -9.16 -9.81
CA ASP A 187 3.76 -8.68 -8.51
C ASP A 187 2.93 -7.46 -8.12
N SER A 188 1.95 -7.64 -7.23
CA SER A 188 1.10 -6.51 -6.79
C SER A 188 1.86 -5.52 -5.90
N ASP A 189 2.82 -6.02 -5.11
CA ASP A 189 3.38 -5.28 -3.97
C ASP A 189 4.92 -5.25 -4.00
N ASN A 190 5.54 -5.55 -5.15
CA ASN A 190 7.00 -5.74 -5.28
C ASN A 190 7.59 -6.80 -4.31
N SER A 191 6.76 -7.69 -3.79
CA SER A 191 7.12 -8.66 -2.74
C SER A 191 7.40 -10.06 -3.29
N SER A 192 6.97 -10.34 -4.52
CA SER A 192 6.97 -11.69 -5.10
C SER A 192 8.16 -12.00 -6.01
N GLY A 193 9.21 -11.18 -5.96
CA GLY A 193 10.51 -11.54 -6.52
C GLY A 193 10.48 -11.72 -8.03
N CYS A 194 9.67 -10.94 -8.76
CA CYS A 194 9.81 -10.77 -10.20
C CYS A 194 11.25 -10.31 -10.50
N PRO A 195 12.13 -11.15 -11.07
CA PRO A 195 13.52 -10.77 -11.24
C PRO A 195 13.60 -9.66 -12.29
N GLU A 196 13.95 -8.45 -11.86
CA GLU A 196 14.35 -7.36 -12.74
C GLU A 196 15.78 -7.64 -13.18
N ASN A 197 15.98 -8.59 -14.10
CA ASN A 197 17.27 -8.77 -14.73
C ASN A 197 17.51 -7.58 -15.66
N ASP A 198 18.37 -6.67 -15.21
CA ASP A 198 18.67 -5.34 -15.75
C ASP A 198 19.89 -5.34 -16.67
N HIS A 199 20.44 -6.50 -17.02
CA HIS A 199 21.70 -6.62 -17.77
C HIS A 199 21.47 -6.91 -19.27
N PRO A 200 21.38 -5.89 -20.13
CA PRO A 200 21.60 -6.08 -21.57
C PRO A 200 23.02 -6.61 -21.83
N PHE A 201 23.20 -7.30 -22.96
CA PHE A 201 24.50 -7.88 -23.33
C PHE A 201 24.77 -7.70 -24.83
N LEU A 202 26.03 -7.62 -25.20
CA LEU A 202 26.46 -7.43 -26.59
C LEU A 202 26.12 -8.66 -27.44
N LEU A 203 25.73 -8.43 -28.69
CA LEU A 203 25.44 -9.50 -29.64
C LEU A 203 26.74 -10.21 -30.06
N GLY A 204 26.73 -11.54 -30.01
CA GLY A 204 27.76 -12.38 -30.59
C GLY A 204 27.59 -12.56 -32.11
N LYS A 205 28.68 -12.91 -32.80
CA LYS A 205 28.69 -13.15 -34.26
C LYS A 205 27.81 -14.34 -34.71
N HIS A 206 27.43 -15.23 -33.80
CA HIS A 206 26.69 -16.46 -34.10
C HIS A 206 25.31 -16.54 -33.42
N ASP A 207 24.81 -15.42 -32.93
CA ASP A 207 23.52 -15.39 -32.25
C ASP A 207 22.35 -15.60 -33.22
N SER A 208 21.32 -16.30 -32.74
CA SER A 208 20.14 -16.67 -33.52
C SER A 208 19.39 -15.44 -34.05
N GLU A 209 19.36 -15.26 -35.37
CA GLU A 209 18.70 -14.16 -36.09
C GLU A 209 17.20 -14.00 -35.81
N LYS A 210 16.55 -15.03 -35.26
CA LYS A 210 15.10 -15.07 -35.02
C LYS A 210 14.55 -13.89 -34.21
N TYR A 211 15.38 -13.24 -33.38
CA TYR A 211 14.99 -12.12 -32.52
C TYR A 211 15.86 -10.87 -32.69
N ILE A 212 16.65 -10.82 -33.77
CA ILE A 212 17.55 -9.69 -34.08
C ILE A 212 16.89 -8.85 -35.18
N PHE A 213 16.89 -7.53 -35.03
CA PHE A 213 16.44 -6.59 -36.05
C PHE A 213 17.63 -5.85 -36.63
N ASP A 214 17.66 -5.73 -37.96
CA ASP A 214 18.64 -4.91 -38.66
C ASP A 214 18.11 -3.48 -38.71
N ALA A 215 18.79 -2.55 -38.04
CA ALA A 215 18.32 -1.21 -37.83
C ALA A 215 19.46 -0.19 -38.00
N PRO A 216 19.92 0.07 -39.25
CA PRO A 216 21.01 0.99 -39.50
C PRO A 216 20.65 2.40 -39.02
N GLY A 217 21.40 2.91 -38.04
CA GLY A 217 21.20 4.23 -37.44
C GLY A 217 20.10 4.31 -36.37
N LYS A 218 19.44 5.47 -36.29
CA LYS A 218 18.44 5.74 -35.24
C LYS A 218 17.25 4.78 -35.37
N SER A 219 17.01 3.98 -34.34
CA SER A 219 16.00 2.93 -34.36
C SER A 219 14.75 3.37 -33.62
N ASN A 220 13.60 3.42 -34.30
CA ASN A 220 12.31 3.64 -33.67
C ASN A 220 11.66 2.29 -33.38
N ILE A 221 11.45 2.03 -32.10
CA ILE A 221 10.98 0.74 -31.59
C ILE A 221 9.62 0.95 -30.96
N SER A 222 8.68 0.08 -31.33
CA SER A 222 7.36 0.01 -30.70
C SER A 222 7.09 -1.39 -30.22
N ILE A 223 6.48 -1.51 -29.03
CA ILE A 223 6.12 -2.78 -28.43
C ILE A 223 4.60 -2.79 -28.27
N HIS A 224 3.96 -3.78 -28.88
CA HIS A 224 2.52 -4.00 -28.86
C HIS A 224 2.17 -5.35 -28.22
N LEU A 225 1.14 -5.38 -27.39
CA LEU A 225 0.65 -6.62 -26.78
C LEU A 225 -0.59 -7.10 -27.52
N LYS A 226 -0.45 -8.17 -28.30
CA LYS A 226 -1.58 -8.76 -29.02
C LYS A 226 -2.56 -9.38 -28.02
N GLY A 227 -3.84 -9.02 -28.17
CA GLY A 227 -4.92 -9.51 -27.31
C GLY A 227 -5.19 -8.67 -26.06
N THR A 228 -4.43 -7.58 -25.85
CA THR A 228 -4.64 -6.65 -24.73
C THR A 228 -5.11 -5.29 -25.26
N LYS A 229 -6.16 -4.74 -24.62
CA LYS A 229 -6.63 -3.35 -24.84
C LYS A 229 -6.23 -2.39 -23.72
N GLN A 230 -5.54 -2.89 -22.69
CA GLN A 230 -5.10 -2.10 -21.54
C GLN A 230 -3.88 -1.26 -21.90
N ASP A 231 -3.78 -0.08 -21.30
CA ASP A 231 -2.57 0.73 -21.34
C ASP A 231 -1.46 0.05 -20.53
N TYR A 232 -0.21 0.28 -20.94
CA TYR A 232 0.95 -0.25 -20.26
C TYR A 232 2.12 0.70 -20.32
N SER A 233 3.00 0.57 -19.33
CA SER A 233 4.29 1.25 -19.29
C SER A 233 5.40 0.31 -19.75
N LEU A 234 6.46 0.89 -20.29
CA LEU A 234 7.65 0.19 -20.72
C LEU A 234 8.83 0.61 -19.86
N VAL A 235 9.60 -0.38 -19.41
CA VAL A 235 10.93 -0.20 -18.82
C VAL A 235 11.92 -0.91 -19.73
N ILE A 236 12.90 -0.17 -20.24
CA ILE A 236 13.86 -0.64 -21.23
C ILE A 236 15.28 -0.49 -20.66
N TYR A 237 16.10 -1.52 -20.83
CA TYR A 237 17.53 -1.47 -20.50
C TYR A 237 18.35 -1.74 -21.76
N TYR A 238 19.31 -0.86 -22.02
CA TYR A 238 20.23 -0.93 -23.17
C TYR A 238 21.62 -0.41 -22.76
N ILE A 239 22.63 -0.78 -23.53
CA ILE A 239 24.04 -0.37 -23.38
C ILE A 239 24.27 0.87 -24.24
N GLU A 240 24.84 1.90 -23.62
CA GLU A 240 25.32 3.12 -24.28
C GLU A 240 26.75 3.37 -23.81
N GLY A 241 27.72 3.30 -24.73
CA GLY A 241 29.14 3.25 -24.37
C GLY A 241 29.45 2.04 -23.48
N ASN A 242 29.93 2.29 -22.26
CA ASN A 242 30.26 1.25 -21.27
C ASN A 242 29.22 1.13 -20.14
N GLU A 243 28.09 1.84 -20.22
CA GLU A 243 27.08 1.88 -19.16
C GLU A 243 25.76 1.26 -19.62
N THR A 244 25.06 0.63 -18.68
CA THR A 244 23.65 0.25 -18.88
C THR A 244 22.75 1.44 -18.55
N LYS A 245 21.93 1.86 -19.51
CA LYS A 245 20.92 2.91 -19.35
C LYS A 245 19.54 2.30 -19.13
N LYS A 246 18.75 2.92 -18.27
CA LYS A 246 17.33 2.60 -18.01
C LYS A 246 16.45 3.70 -18.58
N LEU A 247 15.53 3.34 -19.46
CA LEU A 247 14.48 4.21 -19.98
C LEU A 247 13.11 3.74 -19.48
N THR A 248 12.33 4.64 -18.89
CA THR A 248 10.94 4.37 -18.47
C THR A 248 9.99 5.29 -19.24
N THR A 249 9.01 4.71 -19.91
CA THR A 249 8.05 5.48 -20.72
C THR A 249 6.63 4.93 -20.58
N LYS A 250 5.65 5.83 -20.60
CA LYS A 250 4.22 5.50 -20.71
C LYS A 250 3.76 5.41 -22.16
N LYS A 251 4.62 5.75 -23.11
CA LYS A 251 4.34 5.61 -24.54
C LYS A 251 4.75 4.21 -24.98
N HIS A 252 3.98 3.58 -25.86
CA HIS A 252 4.28 2.26 -26.42
C HIS A 252 5.45 2.27 -27.42
N GLN A 253 6.20 3.37 -27.50
CA GLN A 253 7.27 3.64 -28.45
C GLN A 253 8.44 4.34 -27.77
N PHE A 254 9.64 4.02 -28.23
CA PHE A 254 10.89 4.65 -27.82
C PHE A 254 11.89 4.63 -28.98
N SER A 255 12.95 5.44 -28.88
CA SER A 255 14.02 5.45 -29.86
C SER A 255 15.33 5.08 -29.19
N LEU A 256 16.14 4.27 -29.86
CA LEU A 256 17.54 4.09 -29.49
C LEU A 256 18.43 5.04 -30.32
N PRO A 257 19.48 5.62 -29.70
CA PRO A 257 20.51 6.38 -30.41
C PRO A 257 21.18 5.54 -31.51
N ALA A 258 21.82 6.21 -32.47
CA ALA A 258 22.47 5.54 -33.61
C ALA A 258 23.87 5.00 -33.29
N ASP A 259 24.43 5.41 -32.16
CA ASP A 259 25.79 5.12 -31.68
C ASP A 259 25.83 4.00 -30.63
N VAL A 260 24.70 3.32 -30.40
CA VAL A 260 24.67 2.17 -29.51
C VAL A 260 25.29 0.94 -30.19
N PRO A 261 26.01 0.07 -29.46
CA PRO A 261 26.60 -1.13 -30.04
C PRO A 261 25.53 -2.19 -30.34
N ASP A 262 25.88 -3.14 -31.22
CA ASP A 262 25.11 -4.36 -31.46
C ASP A 262 24.85 -5.11 -30.14
N GLN A 263 23.59 -5.24 -29.76
CA GLN A 263 23.22 -5.70 -28.43
C GLN A 263 21.83 -6.32 -28.33
N TYR A 264 21.63 -7.11 -27.28
CA TYR A 264 20.31 -7.48 -26.80
C TYR A 264 19.76 -6.43 -25.85
N VAL A 265 18.67 -5.81 -26.25
CA VAL A 265 17.89 -4.88 -25.46
C VAL A 265 16.91 -5.66 -24.60
N LYS A 266 16.84 -5.31 -23.32
CA LYS A 266 15.83 -5.83 -22.39
C LYS A 266 14.63 -4.90 -22.40
N ALA A 267 13.45 -5.43 -22.66
CA ALA A 267 12.20 -4.72 -22.46
C ALA A 267 11.32 -5.43 -21.43
N MET A 268 10.73 -4.64 -20.55
CA MET A 268 9.72 -5.05 -19.60
C MET A 268 8.46 -4.23 -19.81
N VAL A 269 7.36 -4.90 -20.12
CA VAL A 269 6.03 -4.31 -20.21
C VAL A 269 5.34 -4.47 -18.87
N ILE A 270 4.86 -3.37 -18.29
CA ILE A 270 4.15 -3.36 -17.02
C ILE A 270 2.74 -2.85 -17.28
N THR A 271 1.75 -3.73 -17.16
CA THR A 271 0.33 -3.41 -17.32
C THR A 271 -0.27 -2.82 -16.03
N GLU A 272 -1.47 -2.26 -16.11
CA GLU A 272 -2.14 -1.63 -14.96
C GLU A 272 -2.37 -2.57 -13.78
N ASN A 273 -2.59 -3.87 -14.03
CA ASN A 273 -2.76 -4.88 -13.00
C ASN A 273 -1.44 -5.41 -12.41
N SER A 274 -0.34 -4.69 -12.61
CA SER A 274 1.01 -5.03 -12.14
C SER A 274 1.57 -6.35 -12.69
N ARG A 275 1.06 -6.81 -13.84
CA ARG A 275 1.68 -7.91 -14.58
C ARG A 275 2.89 -7.39 -15.34
N LYS A 276 4.03 -8.06 -15.16
CA LYS A 276 5.30 -7.75 -15.83
C LYS A 276 5.56 -8.79 -16.92
N ILE A 277 5.81 -8.33 -18.14
CA ILE A 277 6.15 -9.15 -19.31
C ILE A 277 7.56 -8.80 -19.74
N SER A 278 8.47 -9.73 -19.56
CA SER A 278 9.88 -9.58 -19.87
C SER A 278 10.23 -10.24 -21.20
N LEU A 279 10.92 -9.49 -22.05
CA LEU A 279 11.41 -9.98 -23.35
C LEU A 279 12.77 -9.40 -23.69
N TRP A 280 13.50 -10.10 -24.55
CA TRP A 280 14.82 -9.71 -25.06
C TRP A 280 14.76 -9.69 -26.58
N PHE A 281 15.35 -8.68 -27.21
CA PHE A 281 15.47 -8.61 -28.65
C PHE A 281 16.81 -7.98 -29.04
N GLY A 282 17.41 -8.46 -30.12
CA GLY A 282 18.66 -7.94 -30.64
C GLY A 282 18.42 -6.75 -31.56
N ILE A 283 19.31 -5.75 -31.49
CA ILE A 283 19.42 -4.68 -32.47
C ILE A 283 20.83 -4.76 -33.06
N ARG A 284 20.90 -4.81 -34.40
CA ARG A 284 22.15 -4.79 -35.18
C ARG A 284 22.16 -3.57 -36.07
N HIS A 285 23.24 -2.79 -36.02
CA HIS A 285 23.41 -1.57 -36.83
C HIS A 285 24.18 -1.79 -38.12
#